data_AF-A0A0A0DPE5-F1
#
_entry.id   AF-A0A0A0DPE5-F1
#
_cell.length_a   1.000
_cell.length_b   1.000
_cell.length_c   1.000
_cell.angle_alpha   90.00
_cell.angle_beta   90.00
_cell.angle_gamma   90.00
#
_symmetry.space_group_name_H-M   'P 1'
#
loop_
_entity.id
_entity.type
_entity.pdbx_description
1 polymer ?
#
loop_
_entity_poly.entity_id
_entity_poly.type
_entity_poly.pdbx_seq_one_letter_code
_entity_poly.pdbx_strand_id
1 'polypeptide(L)'
;MSATFTPPPAESAEPSSGPSAVSLYDARPFFEKALQYGVQHGLIDQNRLDAMCVEAPKGMVQIAAYFGSEFLRPELEKARERMVNLISLYLEDSCGGDLRKAAEALRDNSLLSRSKGGSDMLKKLIGMPQSSHFGMSERRGFTNDHIPQLAKWTLRSLADYRAELASRRHAADLIEAATWLAQSLGVDADELEEHGADAEAVIRTALLIDAVGREALPDWIGFEKTIGVLRRQPMLASEEGLTVPAELPAHLHEAVERVRRSLLADMPRILDAALSPRKLFTQTAAFMGRYFWTEDALAEVDHHERTASAEWRKATLGQTDEDALLTVFLHIAAGSKPKTSMSDKSAATLIRKIRKSGLHPKLASDFIAAHAPAALRESYAELWRLFLQEAQPLLLSDAVTSHNDALALLRRECVVVAAAA
;
A
#
# COMPACT_ATOMS: atom_id res chain seq x y z
N MET A 1 64.34 -61.85 -17.50
CA MET A 1 63.96 -61.07 -18.70
C MET A 1 62.69 -61.67 -19.28
N SER A 2 61.73 -60.79 -19.54
CA SER A 2 60.62 -60.91 -20.49
C SER A 2 59.33 -61.64 -20.10
N ALA A 3 58.27 -60.89 -20.41
CA ALA A 3 56.96 -61.28 -20.92
C ALA A 3 55.79 -61.41 -19.91
N THR A 4 55.17 -60.25 -19.71
CA THR A 4 53.73 -60.04 -19.50
C THR A 4 52.85 -60.88 -20.43
N PHE A 5 51.78 -61.46 -19.86
CA PHE A 5 50.55 -61.79 -20.59
C PHE A 5 49.34 -61.50 -19.70
N THR A 6 48.39 -60.73 -20.25
CA THR A 6 47.17 -60.24 -19.59
C THR A 6 45.96 -60.97 -20.18
N PRO A 7 45.05 -61.55 -19.37
CA PRO A 7 43.73 -61.96 -19.83
C PRO A 7 42.67 -60.84 -19.67
N PRO A 8 41.59 -60.84 -20.48
CA PRO A 8 40.62 -59.74 -20.62
C PRO A 8 39.63 -59.62 -19.44
N PRO A 9 38.97 -58.45 -19.27
CA PRO A 9 38.09 -58.18 -18.14
C PRO A 9 36.71 -58.83 -18.32
N ALA A 10 36.15 -59.33 -17.20
CA ALA A 10 34.83 -59.92 -17.11
C ALA A 10 33.71 -58.87 -17.25
N GLU A 11 32.70 -59.26 -18.01
CA GLU A 11 31.45 -58.57 -18.32
C GLU A 11 30.74 -58.06 -17.06
N SER A 12 30.39 -56.77 -17.08
CA SER A 12 29.64 -56.05 -16.05
C SER A 12 28.23 -56.62 -15.88
N ALA A 13 27.92 -57.04 -14.65
CA ALA A 13 26.58 -57.42 -14.21
C ALA A 13 25.61 -56.22 -14.32
N GLU A 14 24.53 -56.40 -15.07
CA GLU A 14 23.40 -55.48 -15.11
C GLU A 14 22.67 -55.46 -13.75
N PRO A 15 22.38 -54.29 -13.16
CA PRO A 15 21.47 -54.21 -12.04
C PRO A 15 20.04 -54.41 -12.53
N SER A 16 19.36 -55.41 -11.98
CA SER A 16 17.93 -55.65 -12.14
C SER A 16 17.14 -54.38 -11.81
N SER A 17 16.61 -53.71 -12.84
CA SER A 17 15.66 -52.62 -12.68
C SER A 17 14.32 -53.21 -12.23
N GLY A 18 14.01 -53.03 -10.94
CA GLY A 18 12.65 -53.23 -10.43
C GLY A 18 11.68 -52.30 -11.18
N PRO A 19 10.41 -52.69 -11.31
CA PRO A 19 9.44 -51.90 -12.05
C PRO A 19 9.25 -50.55 -11.36
N SER A 20 9.70 -49.48 -12.02
CA SER A 20 9.28 -48.11 -11.73
C SER A 20 7.76 -48.08 -11.80
N ALA A 21 7.12 -47.95 -10.63
CA ALA A 21 5.68 -47.73 -10.54
C ALA A 21 5.36 -46.37 -11.17
N VAL A 22 5.07 -46.40 -12.47
CA VAL A 22 4.47 -45.27 -13.18
C VAL A 22 3.10 -45.06 -12.56
N SER A 23 2.95 -44.04 -11.72
CA SER A 23 1.65 -43.57 -11.27
C SER A 23 0.88 -43.13 -12.51
N LEU A 24 0.01 -44.03 -13.02
CA LEU A 24 -0.88 -43.75 -14.14
C LEU A 24 -1.78 -42.56 -13.74
N TYR A 25 -1.44 -41.38 -14.25
CA TYR A 25 -2.26 -40.20 -14.05
C TYR A 25 -3.55 -40.38 -14.84
N ASP A 26 -4.65 -40.63 -14.14
CA ASP A 26 -5.97 -40.71 -14.76
C ASP A 26 -6.44 -39.30 -15.14
N ALA A 27 -6.37 -38.97 -16.44
CA ALA A 27 -6.72 -37.66 -16.98
C ALA A 27 -8.24 -37.44 -17.14
N ARG A 28 -9.08 -38.44 -16.82
CA ARG A 28 -10.53 -38.32 -17.00
C ARG A 28 -11.14 -37.26 -16.06
N PRO A 29 -12.20 -36.56 -16.49
CA PRO A 29 -12.96 -35.67 -15.63
C PRO A 29 -13.47 -36.42 -14.38
N PHE A 30 -13.56 -35.71 -13.25
CA PHE A 30 -13.97 -36.32 -11.99
C PHE A 30 -15.37 -36.95 -12.06
N PHE A 31 -16.29 -36.35 -12.82
CA PHE A 31 -17.60 -36.94 -13.11
C PHE A 31 -17.49 -38.34 -13.71
N GLU A 32 -16.62 -38.55 -14.70
CA GLU A 32 -16.46 -39.84 -15.37
C GLU A 32 -15.87 -40.88 -14.41
N LYS A 33 -14.89 -40.48 -13.60
CA LYS A 33 -14.30 -41.34 -12.55
C LYS A 33 -15.36 -41.79 -11.54
N ALA A 34 -16.18 -40.85 -11.06
CA ALA A 34 -17.24 -41.13 -10.09
C ALA A 34 -18.33 -42.04 -10.69
N LEU A 35 -18.73 -41.79 -11.95
CA LEU A 35 -19.71 -42.61 -12.65
C LEU A 35 -19.22 -44.06 -12.81
N GLN A 36 -17.98 -44.24 -13.27
CA GLN A 36 -17.38 -45.57 -13.42
C GLN A 36 -17.22 -46.29 -12.09
N TYR A 37 -16.76 -45.59 -11.05
CA TYR A 37 -16.68 -46.14 -9.71
C TYR A 37 -18.07 -46.64 -9.25
N GLY A 38 -19.10 -45.81 -9.44
CA GLY A 38 -20.48 -46.14 -9.07
C GLY A 38 -21.03 -47.36 -9.78
N VAL A 39 -20.76 -47.51 -11.08
CA VAL A 39 -21.17 -48.70 -11.85
C VAL A 39 -20.40 -49.94 -11.40
N GLN A 40 -19.08 -49.84 -11.24
CA GLN A 40 -18.23 -50.97 -10.83
C GLN A 40 -18.59 -51.52 -9.44
N HIS A 41 -19.05 -50.65 -8.53
CA HIS A 41 -19.41 -51.02 -7.17
C HIS A 41 -20.93 -51.22 -6.97
N GLY A 42 -21.72 -51.22 -8.06
CA GLY A 42 -23.17 -51.44 -8.01
C GLY A 42 -23.95 -50.33 -7.29
N LEU A 43 -23.37 -49.14 -7.14
CA LEU A 43 -24.04 -47.97 -6.57
C LEU A 43 -24.95 -47.27 -7.58
N ILE A 44 -24.61 -47.36 -8.87
CA ILE A 44 -25.38 -46.80 -9.98
C ILE A 44 -25.84 -47.98 -10.86
N ASP A 45 -27.15 -48.20 -10.89
CA ASP A 45 -27.77 -49.27 -11.68
C ASP A 45 -28.15 -48.79 -13.09
N GLN A 46 -28.64 -49.73 -13.92
CA GLN A 46 -29.03 -49.42 -15.30
C GLN A 46 -30.17 -48.39 -15.36
N ASN A 47 -31.14 -48.47 -14.45
CA ASN A 47 -32.26 -47.51 -14.40
C ASN A 47 -31.76 -46.08 -14.17
N ARG A 48 -30.77 -45.90 -13.29
CA ARG A 48 -30.16 -44.59 -13.06
C ARG A 48 -29.36 -44.11 -14.28
N LEU A 49 -28.63 -45.00 -14.96
CA LEU A 49 -27.94 -44.66 -16.21
C LEU A 49 -28.93 -44.20 -17.30
N ASP A 50 -30.05 -44.90 -17.44
CA ASP A 50 -31.10 -44.54 -18.40
C ASP A 50 -31.72 -43.16 -18.07
N ALA A 51 -31.94 -42.88 -16.79
CA ALA A 51 -32.37 -41.57 -16.34
C ALA A 51 -31.34 -40.46 -16.68
N MET A 52 -30.05 -40.72 -16.45
CA MET A 52 -28.98 -39.80 -16.83
C MET A 52 -28.95 -39.52 -18.35
N CYS A 53 -29.17 -40.55 -19.18
CA CYS A 53 -29.25 -40.42 -20.64
C CYS A 53 -30.43 -39.54 -21.10
N VAL A 54 -31.53 -39.50 -20.34
CA VAL A 54 -32.67 -38.60 -20.60
C VAL A 54 -32.41 -37.18 -20.08
N GLU A 55 -31.71 -37.04 -18.97
CA GLU A 55 -31.37 -35.75 -18.34
C GLU A 55 -30.31 -34.96 -19.13
N ALA A 56 -29.25 -35.63 -19.60
CA ALA A 56 -28.08 -34.98 -20.18
C ALA A 56 -28.40 -34.07 -21.40
N PRO A 57 -29.20 -34.50 -22.40
CA PRO A 57 -29.53 -33.65 -23.55
C PRO A 57 -30.25 -32.36 -23.16
N LYS A 58 -31.13 -32.42 -22.14
CA LYS A 58 -31.84 -31.23 -21.64
C LYS A 58 -30.87 -30.21 -21.03
N GLY A 59 -29.92 -30.70 -20.23
CA GLY A 59 -28.87 -29.86 -19.65
C GLY A 59 -27.99 -29.21 -20.72
N MET A 60 -27.61 -29.97 -21.75
CA MET A 60 -26.80 -29.47 -22.87
C MET A 60 -27.53 -28.35 -23.64
N VAL A 61 -28.81 -28.52 -23.96
CA VAL A 61 -29.63 -27.50 -24.63
C VAL A 61 -29.72 -26.22 -23.79
N GLN A 62 -30.02 -26.34 -22.49
CA GLN A 62 -30.10 -25.19 -21.58
C GLN A 62 -28.77 -24.42 -21.49
N ILE A 63 -27.65 -25.12 -21.41
CA ILE A 63 -26.32 -24.49 -21.36
C ILE A 63 -25.98 -23.81 -22.70
N ALA A 64 -26.31 -24.44 -23.82
CA ALA A 64 -26.10 -23.86 -25.15
C ALA A 64 -26.92 -22.58 -25.34
N ALA A 65 -28.21 -22.59 -24.97
CA ALA A 65 -29.07 -21.41 -25.00
C ALA A 65 -28.57 -20.28 -24.10
N TYR A 66 -28.04 -20.63 -22.92
CA TYR A 66 -27.57 -19.64 -21.95
C TYR A 66 -26.32 -18.86 -22.41
N PHE A 67 -25.40 -19.51 -23.12
CA PHE A 67 -24.14 -18.90 -23.55
C PHE A 67 -24.08 -18.54 -25.04
N GLY A 68 -25.04 -18.97 -25.84
CA GLY A 68 -25.01 -18.86 -27.29
C GLY A 68 -26.33 -19.28 -27.92
N SER A 69 -26.31 -20.35 -28.73
CA SER A 69 -27.49 -20.86 -29.43
C SER A 69 -27.63 -22.37 -29.28
N GLU A 70 -28.82 -22.82 -28.88
CA GLU A 70 -29.17 -24.24 -28.77
C GLU A 70 -29.36 -24.95 -30.12
N PHE A 71 -29.41 -24.20 -31.23
CA PHE A 71 -29.64 -24.75 -32.57
C PHE A 71 -28.33 -25.06 -33.32
N LEU A 72 -27.18 -24.68 -32.77
CA LEU A 72 -25.88 -24.85 -33.41
C LEU A 72 -25.13 -26.03 -32.82
N ARG A 73 -24.75 -26.99 -33.67
CA ARG A 73 -23.97 -28.17 -33.25
C ARG A 73 -22.69 -27.81 -32.49
N PRO A 74 -21.86 -26.83 -32.91
CA PRO A 74 -20.67 -26.43 -32.15
C PRO A 74 -20.99 -25.98 -30.72
N GLU A 75 -22.09 -25.26 -30.52
CA GLU A 75 -22.52 -24.78 -29.20
C GLU A 75 -23.03 -25.92 -28.31
N LEU A 76 -23.74 -26.90 -28.89
CA LEU A 76 -24.15 -28.11 -28.16
C LEU A 76 -22.96 -28.97 -27.73
N GLU A 77 -21.94 -29.13 -28.57
CA GLU A 77 -20.71 -29.86 -28.20
C GLU A 77 -19.95 -29.14 -27.08
N LYS A 78 -19.86 -27.82 -27.16
CA LYS A 78 -19.27 -27.00 -26.08
C LYS A 78 -20.11 -27.06 -24.80
N ALA A 79 -21.43 -27.11 -24.92
CA ALA A 79 -22.33 -27.29 -23.79
C ALA A 79 -22.16 -28.65 -23.10
N ARG A 80 -21.88 -29.71 -23.87
CA ARG A 80 -21.51 -31.04 -23.34
C ARG A 80 -20.27 -30.95 -22.46
N GLU A 81 -19.22 -30.31 -22.97
CA GLU A 81 -17.96 -30.10 -22.23
C GLU A 81 -18.20 -29.31 -20.94
N ARG A 82 -18.91 -28.18 -21.02
CA ARG A 82 -19.30 -27.37 -19.85
C ARG A 82 -20.10 -28.19 -18.84
N MET A 83 -21.07 -28.99 -19.28
CA MET A 83 -21.87 -29.81 -18.38
C MET A 83 -21.01 -30.80 -17.59
N VAL A 84 -20.11 -31.51 -18.27
CA VAL A 84 -19.17 -32.45 -17.62
C VAL A 84 -18.26 -31.72 -16.63
N ASN A 85 -17.72 -30.56 -17.01
CA ASN A 85 -16.84 -29.76 -16.15
C ASN A 85 -17.57 -29.20 -14.92
N LEU A 86 -18.79 -28.68 -15.08
CA LEU A 86 -19.59 -28.14 -13.97
C LEU A 86 -19.96 -29.24 -12.97
N ILE A 87 -20.37 -30.41 -13.47
CA ILE A 87 -20.68 -31.56 -12.61
C ILE A 87 -19.41 -32.04 -11.90
N SER A 88 -18.29 -32.15 -12.64
CA SER A 88 -16.99 -32.56 -12.07
C SER A 88 -16.53 -31.60 -10.98
N LEU A 89 -16.53 -30.29 -11.26
CA LEU A 89 -16.16 -29.23 -10.31
C LEU A 89 -16.97 -29.35 -9.02
N TYR A 90 -18.29 -29.46 -9.15
CA TYR A 90 -19.18 -29.50 -8.00
C TYR A 90 -19.03 -30.78 -7.17
N LEU A 91 -18.94 -31.94 -7.82
CA LEU A 91 -18.77 -33.22 -7.12
C LEU A 91 -17.41 -33.29 -6.43
N GLU A 92 -16.34 -32.92 -7.12
CA GLU A 92 -14.99 -33.02 -6.59
C GLU A 92 -14.79 -32.07 -5.39
N ASP A 93 -15.38 -30.88 -5.43
CA ASP A 93 -15.33 -29.95 -4.31
C ASP A 93 -16.20 -30.39 -3.14
N SER A 94 -17.48 -30.69 -3.39
CA SER A 94 -18.45 -31.06 -2.33
C SER A 94 -18.16 -32.41 -1.67
N CYS A 95 -17.53 -33.34 -2.39
CA CYS A 95 -17.18 -34.66 -1.87
C CYS A 95 -15.72 -34.76 -1.42
N GLY A 96 -14.92 -33.70 -1.55
CA GLY A 96 -13.50 -33.71 -1.19
C GLY A 96 -12.67 -34.71 -2.01
N GLY A 97 -13.04 -34.93 -3.28
CA GLY A 97 -12.39 -35.90 -4.16
C GLY A 97 -12.74 -37.37 -3.90
N ASP A 98 -13.66 -37.68 -2.98
CA ASP A 98 -14.09 -39.04 -2.68
C ASP A 98 -15.03 -39.60 -3.76
N LEU A 99 -14.55 -40.61 -4.51
CA LEU A 99 -15.30 -41.23 -5.61
C LEU A 99 -16.56 -41.96 -5.16
N ARG A 100 -16.57 -42.53 -3.95
CA ARG A 100 -17.74 -43.23 -3.43
C ARG A 100 -18.85 -42.24 -3.08
N LYS A 101 -18.52 -41.18 -2.34
CA LYS A 101 -19.47 -40.10 -2.03
C LYS A 101 -20.00 -39.44 -3.30
N ALA A 102 -19.13 -39.22 -4.28
CA ALA A 102 -19.52 -38.66 -5.58
C ALA A 102 -20.46 -39.60 -6.36
N ALA A 103 -20.21 -40.90 -6.35
CA ALA A 103 -21.09 -41.90 -6.94
C ALA A 103 -22.46 -41.97 -6.23
N GLU A 104 -22.48 -41.92 -4.90
CA GLU A 104 -23.71 -41.82 -4.10
C GLU A 104 -24.49 -40.54 -4.44
N ALA A 105 -23.79 -39.40 -4.57
CA ALA A 105 -24.40 -38.14 -4.99
C ALA A 105 -24.99 -38.19 -6.41
N LEU A 106 -24.35 -38.89 -7.35
CA LEU A 106 -24.86 -39.13 -8.70
C LEU A 106 -26.07 -40.07 -8.74
N ARG A 107 -26.11 -41.07 -7.84
CA ARG A 107 -27.27 -41.95 -7.63
C ARG A 107 -28.47 -41.15 -7.12
N ASP A 108 -28.25 -40.30 -6.13
CA ASP A 108 -29.33 -39.66 -5.37
C ASP A 108 -29.83 -38.34 -6.00
N ASN A 109 -29.09 -37.75 -6.93
CA ASN A 109 -29.41 -36.43 -7.49
C ASN A 109 -29.30 -36.40 -9.03
N SER A 110 -30.09 -35.53 -9.66
CA SER A 110 -30.06 -35.32 -11.13
C SER A 110 -28.78 -34.64 -11.60
N LEU A 111 -28.36 -34.92 -12.84
CA LEU A 111 -27.21 -34.27 -13.48
C LEU A 111 -27.42 -32.75 -13.59
N LEU A 112 -28.65 -32.31 -13.88
CA LEU A 112 -28.99 -30.89 -13.94
C LEU A 112 -28.72 -30.19 -12.59
N SER A 113 -29.09 -30.83 -11.48
CA SER A 113 -28.84 -30.26 -10.15
C SER A 113 -27.35 -30.12 -9.84
N ARG A 114 -26.54 -31.11 -10.24
CA ARG A 114 -25.08 -31.09 -10.02
C ARG A 114 -24.39 -30.05 -10.92
N SER A 115 -24.82 -29.96 -12.18
CA SER A 115 -24.36 -28.93 -13.13
C SER A 115 -24.70 -27.53 -12.63
N LYS A 116 -25.94 -27.34 -12.12
CA LYS A 116 -26.37 -26.09 -11.49
C LYS A 116 -25.51 -25.75 -10.26
N GLY A 117 -25.21 -26.73 -9.41
CA GLY A 117 -24.33 -26.54 -8.26
C GLY A 117 -22.96 -25.97 -8.66
N GLY A 118 -22.35 -26.53 -9.71
CA GLY A 118 -21.09 -26.01 -10.26
C GLY A 118 -21.24 -24.59 -10.83
N SER A 119 -22.33 -24.31 -11.54
CA SER A 119 -22.59 -22.96 -12.06
C SER A 119 -22.75 -21.94 -10.93
N ASP A 120 -23.48 -22.29 -9.88
CA ASP A 120 -23.71 -21.41 -8.73
C ASP A 120 -22.40 -21.17 -7.94
N MET A 121 -21.50 -22.17 -7.84
CA MET A 121 -20.15 -21.98 -7.28
C MET A 121 -19.32 -20.97 -8.08
N LEU A 122 -19.35 -21.06 -9.42
CA LEU A 122 -18.62 -20.12 -10.29
C LEU A 122 -19.21 -18.72 -10.25
N LYS A 123 -20.53 -18.58 -10.20
CA LYS A 123 -21.19 -17.28 -10.06
C LYS A 123 -20.83 -16.60 -8.74
N LYS A 124 -20.82 -17.36 -7.64
CA LYS A 124 -20.35 -16.85 -6.34
C LYS A 124 -18.91 -16.38 -6.43
N LEU A 125 -18.00 -17.20 -6.97
CA LEU A 125 -16.60 -16.82 -7.17
C LEU A 125 -16.47 -15.52 -7.96
N ILE A 126 -17.17 -15.41 -9.09
CA ILE A 126 -17.09 -14.26 -9.98
C ILE A 126 -17.61 -12.98 -9.31
N GLY A 127 -18.63 -13.09 -8.48
CA GLY A 127 -19.16 -11.96 -7.71
C GLY A 127 -18.32 -11.56 -6.50
N MET A 128 -17.22 -12.25 -6.19
CA MET A 128 -16.27 -11.84 -5.16
C MET A 128 -15.29 -10.78 -5.68
N PRO A 129 -14.77 -9.90 -4.81
CA PRO A 129 -13.81 -8.88 -5.18
C PRO A 129 -12.53 -9.48 -5.77
N GLN A 130 -11.99 -8.83 -6.81
CA GLN A 130 -10.76 -9.26 -7.49
C GLN A 130 -9.50 -8.61 -6.90
N SER A 131 -9.65 -7.48 -6.20
CA SER A 131 -8.56 -6.74 -5.56
C SER A 131 -9.02 -6.21 -4.20
N SER A 132 -8.04 -5.86 -3.36
CA SER A 132 -8.23 -5.19 -2.06
C SER A 132 -8.49 -3.68 -2.17
N HIS A 133 -8.53 -3.13 -3.38
CA HIS A 133 -8.64 -1.70 -3.62
C HIS A 133 -10.11 -1.28 -3.64
N PHE A 134 -10.49 -0.34 -2.78
CA PHE A 134 -11.89 0.05 -2.57
C PHE A 134 -12.54 0.56 -3.86
N GLY A 135 -11.91 1.50 -4.57
CA GLY A 135 -12.44 2.06 -5.82
C GLY A 135 -12.41 1.14 -7.06
N MET A 136 -11.75 -0.03 -6.99
CA MET A 136 -11.69 -1.00 -8.10
C MET A 136 -12.46 -2.30 -7.80
N SER A 137 -13.03 -2.41 -6.60
CA SER A 137 -13.76 -3.58 -6.18
C SER A 137 -15.22 -3.44 -6.60
N GLU A 138 -15.64 -4.18 -7.62
CA GLU A 138 -17.06 -4.28 -7.96
C GLU A 138 -17.80 -5.02 -6.83
N ARG A 139 -18.35 -4.28 -5.87
CA ARG A 139 -19.12 -4.82 -4.74
C ARG A 139 -20.49 -5.37 -5.16
N ARG A 140 -20.84 -5.27 -6.44
CA ARG A 140 -22.07 -5.83 -7.00
C ARG A 140 -21.78 -7.27 -7.35
N GLY A 141 -22.52 -8.21 -6.73
CA GLY A 141 -22.37 -9.64 -7.02
C GLY A 141 -22.62 -9.99 -8.50
N PHE A 142 -22.76 -11.27 -8.82
CA PHE A 142 -22.88 -11.71 -10.22
C PHE A 142 -24.03 -11.02 -10.99
N THR A 143 -23.69 -10.37 -12.10
CA THR A 143 -24.61 -9.71 -13.06
C THR A 143 -24.51 -10.33 -14.45
N ASN A 144 -25.36 -9.91 -15.38
CA ASN A 144 -25.32 -10.39 -16.77
C ASN A 144 -24.03 -10.00 -17.50
N ASP A 145 -23.37 -8.91 -17.11
CA ASP A 145 -22.09 -8.48 -17.68
C ASP A 145 -20.97 -9.51 -17.44
N HIS A 146 -21.16 -10.37 -16.43
CA HIS A 146 -20.23 -11.44 -16.07
C HIS A 146 -20.44 -12.75 -16.86
N ILE A 147 -21.46 -12.85 -17.73
CA ILE A 147 -21.73 -14.06 -18.52
C ILE A 147 -20.51 -14.51 -19.35
N PRO A 148 -19.75 -13.62 -20.03
CA PRO A 148 -18.52 -14.01 -20.74
C PRO A 148 -17.45 -14.60 -19.81
N GLN A 149 -17.31 -14.07 -18.60
CA GLN A 149 -16.38 -14.59 -17.61
C GLN A 149 -16.82 -15.96 -17.10
N LEU A 150 -18.11 -16.15 -16.84
CA LEU A 150 -18.68 -17.45 -16.46
C LEU A 150 -18.45 -18.50 -17.56
N ALA A 151 -18.65 -18.14 -18.83
CA ALA A 151 -18.36 -19.00 -19.97
C ALA A 151 -16.90 -19.49 -19.99
N LYS A 152 -15.94 -18.64 -19.62
CA LYS A 152 -14.52 -19.02 -19.49
C LYS A 152 -14.29 -19.96 -18.30
N TRP A 153 -14.87 -19.65 -17.15
CA TRP A 153 -14.70 -20.44 -15.92
C TRP A 153 -15.35 -21.84 -15.99
N THR A 154 -16.41 -22.02 -16.77
CA THR A 154 -17.03 -23.34 -17.00
C THR A 154 -16.10 -24.36 -17.66
N LEU A 155 -14.94 -23.92 -18.17
CA LEU A 155 -13.91 -24.75 -18.81
C LEU A 155 -12.59 -24.80 -18.01
N ARG A 156 -12.58 -24.28 -16.78
CA ARG A 156 -11.40 -24.29 -15.90
C ARG A 156 -11.39 -25.51 -14.99
N SER A 157 -10.21 -25.87 -14.50
CA SER A 157 -10.04 -26.97 -13.56
C SER A 157 -10.46 -26.59 -12.13
N LEU A 158 -10.67 -27.58 -11.27
CA LEU A 158 -10.88 -27.33 -9.84
C LEU A 158 -9.68 -26.65 -9.18
N ALA A 159 -8.46 -26.97 -9.63
CA ALA A 159 -7.25 -26.34 -9.13
C ALA A 159 -7.26 -24.82 -9.42
N ASP A 160 -7.61 -24.43 -10.63
CA ASP A 160 -7.77 -23.01 -11.01
C ASP A 160 -8.86 -22.34 -10.18
N TYR A 161 -10.01 -23.02 -10.00
CA TYR A 161 -11.11 -22.51 -9.18
C TYR A 161 -10.67 -22.26 -7.73
N ARG A 162 -9.98 -23.21 -7.11
CA ARG A 162 -9.51 -23.09 -5.73
C ARG A 162 -8.45 -22.01 -5.56
N ALA A 163 -7.54 -21.89 -6.51
CA ALA A 163 -6.51 -20.83 -6.50
C ALA A 163 -7.16 -19.44 -6.57
N GLU A 164 -8.09 -19.24 -7.50
CA GLU A 164 -8.82 -17.97 -7.62
C GLU A 164 -9.69 -17.70 -6.40
N LEU A 165 -10.40 -18.72 -5.89
CA LEU A 165 -11.23 -18.59 -4.70
C LEU A 165 -10.40 -18.16 -3.49
N ALA A 166 -9.20 -18.72 -3.30
CA ALA A 166 -8.29 -18.32 -2.24
C ALA A 166 -7.83 -16.86 -2.41
N SER A 167 -7.48 -16.45 -3.63
CA SER A 167 -7.10 -15.07 -3.94
C SER A 167 -8.22 -14.06 -3.64
N ARG A 168 -9.44 -14.33 -4.13
CA ARG A 168 -10.59 -13.44 -3.91
C ARG A 168 -11.08 -13.41 -2.47
N ARG A 169 -11.00 -14.55 -1.76
CA ARG A 169 -11.25 -14.60 -0.31
C ARG A 169 -10.28 -13.71 0.43
N HIS A 170 -8.99 -13.80 0.11
CA HIS A 170 -8.00 -12.94 0.72
C HIS A 170 -8.29 -11.45 0.48
N ALA A 171 -8.67 -11.06 -0.74
CA ALA A 171 -9.07 -9.69 -1.03
C ALA A 171 -10.32 -9.25 -0.25
N ALA A 172 -11.33 -10.12 -0.14
CA ALA A 172 -12.54 -9.86 0.63
C ALA A 172 -12.23 -9.67 2.13
N ASP A 173 -11.42 -10.57 2.71
CA ASP A 173 -11.01 -10.48 4.12
C ASP A 173 -10.22 -9.19 4.40
N LEU A 174 -9.36 -8.76 3.47
CA LEU A 174 -8.65 -7.48 3.60
C LEU A 174 -9.62 -6.28 3.57
N ILE A 175 -10.57 -6.25 2.63
CA ILE A 175 -11.56 -5.16 2.55
C ILE A 175 -12.41 -5.11 3.84
N GLU A 176 -12.87 -6.27 4.33
CA GLU A 176 -13.66 -6.36 5.56
C GLU A 176 -12.84 -5.89 6.77
N ALA A 177 -11.59 -6.34 6.90
CA ALA A 177 -10.71 -5.94 8.00
C ALA A 177 -10.37 -4.45 7.97
N ALA A 178 -10.05 -3.90 6.79
CA ALA A 178 -9.80 -2.47 6.62
C ALA A 178 -11.03 -1.64 6.98
N THR A 179 -12.21 -2.07 6.55
CA THR A 179 -13.48 -1.40 6.88
C THR A 179 -13.73 -1.43 8.39
N TRP A 180 -13.52 -2.57 9.04
CA TRP A 180 -13.68 -2.71 10.49
C TRP A 180 -12.74 -1.79 11.27
N LEU A 181 -11.46 -1.75 10.88
CA LEU A 181 -10.45 -0.88 11.52
C LEU A 181 -10.76 0.60 11.28
N ALA A 182 -11.11 0.99 10.05
CA ALA A 182 -11.43 2.37 9.72
C ALA A 182 -12.67 2.88 10.47
N GLN A 183 -13.69 2.04 10.65
CA GLN A 183 -14.88 2.39 11.43
C GLN A 183 -14.55 2.72 12.88
N SER A 184 -13.61 1.99 13.49
CA SER A 184 -13.14 2.30 14.85
C SER A 184 -12.42 3.66 14.95
N LEU A 185 -11.95 4.18 13.82
CA LEU A 185 -11.26 5.47 13.66
C LEU A 185 -12.17 6.55 13.04
N GLY A 186 -13.48 6.30 12.93
CA GLY A 186 -14.47 7.26 12.47
C GLY A 186 -14.60 7.42 10.95
N VAL A 187 -14.02 6.52 10.15
CA VAL A 187 -14.06 6.54 8.68
C VAL A 187 -14.88 5.36 8.17
N ASP A 188 -15.83 5.61 7.27
CA ASP A 188 -16.68 4.56 6.69
C ASP A 188 -16.17 4.02 5.35
N ALA A 189 -16.85 2.99 4.84
CA ALA A 189 -16.44 2.30 3.62
C ALA A 189 -16.65 3.11 2.33
N ASP A 190 -17.51 4.14 2.36
CA ASP A 190 -17.79 5.02 1.23
C ASP A 190 -16.72 6.11 1.15
N GLU A 191 -16.28 6.64 2.29
CA GLU A 191 -15.14 7.56 2.38
C GLU A 191 -13.83 6.89 1.93
N LEU A 192 -13.58 5.63 2.33
CA LEU A 192 -12.44 4.87 1.82
C LEU A 192 -12.48 4.64 0.30
N GLU A 193 -13.69 4.50 -0.27
CA GLU A 193 -13.89 4.35 -1.71
C GLU A 193 -13.64 5.67 -2.44
N GLU A 194 -14.13 6.80 -1.90
CA GLU A 194 -13.88 8.14 -2.43
C GLU A 194 -12.38 8.47 -2.46
N HIS A 195 -11.64 8.06 -1.44
CA HIS A 195 -10.18 8.20 -1.39
C HIS A 195 -9.42 7.18 -2.24
N GLY A 196 -10.10 6.23 -2.89
CA GLY A 196 -9.45 5.18 -3.68
C GLY A 196 -8.47 4.36 -2.84
N ALA A 197 -8.80 4.09 -1.58
CA ALA A 197 -7.88 3.43 -0.66
C ALA A 197 -7.59 1.98 -1.07
N ASP A 198 -6.38 1.51 -0.81
CA ASP A 198 -6.08 0.08 -0.75
C ASP A 198 -6.26 -0.45 0.68
N ALA A 199 -6.96 -1.59 0.83
CA ALA A 199 -7.26 -2.13 2.14
C ALA A 199 -6.01 -2.47 2.96
N GLU A 200 -4.93 -2.96 2.33
CA GLU A 200 -3.70 -3.27 3.06
C GLU A 200 -3.05 -1.99 3.58
N ALA A 201 -3.06 -0.91 2.79
CA ALA A 201 -2.56 0.40 3.20
C ALA A 201 -3.34 0.98 4.40
N VAL A 202 -4.66 0.82 4.41
CA VAL A 202 -5.54 1.20 5.54
C VAL A 202 -5.21 0.38 6.79
N ILE A 203 -5.12 -0.95 6.68
CA ILE A 203 -4.78 -1.83 7.80
C ILE A 203 -3.42 -1.43 8.39
N ARG A 204 -2.40 -1.23 7.54
CA ARG A 204 -1.05 -0.81 7.98
C ARG A 204 -1.09 0.49 8.75
N THR A 205 -1.76 1.52 8.21
CA THR A 205 -1.86 2.81 8.91
C THR A 205 -2.64 2.68 10.21
N ALA A 206 -3.76 1.96 10.23
CA ALA A 206 -4.57 1.77 11.43
C ALA A 206 -3.75 1.12 12.57
N LEU A 207 -2.97 0.08 12.28
CA LEU A 207 -2.08 -0.55 13.27
C LEU A 207 -1.03 0.42 13.83
N LEU A 208 -0.47 1.31 13.00
CA LEU A 208 0.48 2.33 13.45
C LEU A 208 -0.17 3.41 14.32
N ILE A 209 -1.42 3.78 14.00
CA ILE A 209 -2.22 4.78 14.71
C ILE A 209 -2.63 4.26 16.08
N ASP A 210 -3.09 3.01 16.14
CA ASP A 210 -3.43 2.31 17.39
C ASP A 210 -2.21 2.20 18.31
N ALA A 211 -1.05 1.79 17.78
CA ALA A 211 0.18 1.64 18.56
C ALA A 211 0.66 2.97 19.20
N VAL A 212 0.32 4.12 18.63
CA VAL A 212 0.62 5.44 19.22
C VAL A 212 -0.55 6.06 19.99
N GLY A 213 -1.65 5.33 20.16
CA GLY A 213 -2.83 5.73 20.93
C GLY A 213 -3.61 6.89 20.31
N ARG A 214 -3.79 6.89 18.99
CA ARG A 214 -4.60 7.89 18.27
C ARG A 214 -5.95 7.31 17.84
N GLU A 215 -6.95 8.19 17.75
CA GLU A 215 -8.35 7.81 17.56
C GLU A 215 -8.91 8.14 16.16
N ALA A 216 -8.05 8.57 15.23
CA ALA A 216 -8.47 8.94 13.87
C ALA A 216 -7.42 8.55 12.84
N LEU A 217 -7.88 8.23 11.62
CA LEU A 217 -6.99 8.09 10.46
C LEU A 217 -6.32 9.45 10.16
N PRO A 218 -5.02 9.44 9.82
CA PRO A 218 -4.25 10.66 9.73
C PRO A 218 -4.38 11.33 8.35
N ASP A 219 -4.26 12.65 8.31
CA ASP A 219 -3.76 13.38 7.14
C ASP A 219 -2.23 13.20 7.02
N TRP A 220 -1.60 13.77 5.99
CA TRP A 220 -0.15 13.68 5.81
C TRP A 220 0.62 14.13 7.07
N ILE A 221 0.20 15.23 7.69
CA ILE A 221 0.87 15.83 8.86
C ILE A 221 0.74 14.92 10.08
N GLY A 222 -0.46 14.41 10.31
CA GLY A 222 -0.76 13.42 11.33
C GLY A 222 0.12 12.19 11.16
N PHE A 223 0.25 11.70 9.93
CA PHE A 223 1.06 10.53 9.61
C PHE A 223 2.55 10.80 9.90
N GLU A 224 3.12 11.92 9.46
CA GLU A 224 4.51 12.29 9.79
C GLU A 224 4.75 12.37 11.31
N LYS A 225 3.79 12.93 12.06
CA LYS A 225 3.88 12.98 13.52
C LYS A 225 3.84 11.58 14.14
N THR A 226 3.05 10.65 13.60
CA THR A 226 3.00 9.25 14.06
C THR A 226 4.36 8.59 13.89
N ILE A 227 4.98 8.72 12.72
CA ILE A 227 6.34 8.23 12.47
C ILE A 227 7.35 8.87 13.42
N GLY A 228 7.23 10.17 13.69
CA GLY A 228 8.07 10.87 14.66
C GLY A 228 7.93 10.34 16.10
N VAL A 229 6.74 9.91 16.52
CA VAL A 229 6.53 9.25 17.83
C VAL A 229 7.20 7.89 17.84
N LEU A 230 6.98 7.06 16.83
CA LEU A 230 7.58 5.72 16.73
C LEU A 230 9.11 5.77 16.74
N ARG A 231 9.73 6.73 16.04
CA ARG A 231 11.19 6.93 16.07
C ARG A 231 11.73 7.31 17.45
N ARG A 232 10.95 8.08 18.23
CA ARG A 232 11.32 8.44 19.61
C ARG A 232 11.04 7.31 20.60
N GLN A 233 10.09 6.44 20.29
CA GLN A 233 9.66 5.33 21.14
C GLN A 233 9.61 4.01 20.33
N PRO A 234 10.78 3.45 19.94
CA PRO A 234 10.84 2.27 19.06
C PRO A 234 10.14 1.03 19.62
N MET A 235 9.96 0.95 20.94
CA MET A 235 9.20 -0.13 21.60
C MET A 235 7.74 -0.21 21.15
N LEU A 236 7.12 0.89 20.70
CA LEU A 236 5.77 0.89 20.12
C LEU A 236 5.72 0.25 18.72
N ALA A 237 6.86 0.21 18.03
CA ALA A 237 7.03 -0.41 16.71
C ALA A 237 7.53 -1.88 16.79
N SER A 238 7.54 -2.47 17.98
CA SER A 238 7.97 -3.86 18.22
C SER A 238 6.85 -4.86 17.93
N GLU A 239 7.15 -6.15 18.04
CA GLU A 239 6.12 -7.20 17.96
C GLU A 239 5.10 -7.06 19.09
N GLU A 240 5.52 -6.62 20.27
CA GLU A 240 4.63 -6.39 21.42
C GLU A 240 3.84 -5.09 21.30
N GLY A 241 4.38 -4.08 20.59
CA GLY A 241 3.75 -2.78 20.41
C GLY A 241 2.72 -2.73 19.28
N LEU A 242 3.04 -3.37 18.15
CA LEU A 242 2.10 -3.53 17.03
C LEU A 242 1.33 -4.82 17.26
N THR A 243 0.06 -4.74 17.65
CA THR A 243 -0.76 -5.92 17.96
C THR A 243 -1.98 -6.00 17.05
N VAL A 244 -2.52 -7.22 16.85
CA VAL A 244 -3.81 -7.38 16.18
C VAL A 244 -4.92 -7.11 17.20
N PRO A 245 -5.91 -6.25 16.91
CA PRO A 245 -6.98 -5.95 17.84
C PRO A 245 -7.75 -7.20 18.27
N ALA A 246 -7.92 -7.40 19.58
CA ALA A 246 -8.58 -8.59 20.12
C ALA A 246 -10.07 -8.69 19.75
N GLU A 247 -10.71 -7.54 19.53
CA GLU A 247 -12.13 -7.44 19.15
C GLU A 247 -12.38 -7.67 17.65
N LEU A 248 -11.33 -7.79 16.84
CA LEU A 248 -11.44 -8.09 15.41
C LEU A 248 -12.16 -9.45 15.23
N PRO A 249 -13.09 -9.59 14.27
CA PRO A 249 -13.70 -10.87 13.94
C PRO A 249 -12.67 -11.97 13.66
N ALA A 250 -12.86 -13.16 14.25
CA ALA A 250 -11.87 -14.23 14.24
C ALA A 250 -11.43 -14.68 12.84
N HIS A 251 -12.32 -14.62 11.83
CA HIS A 251 -11.99 -14.98 10.45
C HIS A 251 -11.03 -13.99 9.79
N LEU A 252 -10.93 -12.77 10.31
CA LEU A 252 -10.06 -11.72 9.77
C LEU A 252 -8.67 -11.69 10.42
N HIS A 253 -8.47 -12.39 11.53
CA HIS A 253 -7.22 -12.38 12.29
C HIS A 253 -6.01 -12.79 11.43
N GLU A 254 -6.15 -13.83 10.60
CA GLU A 254 -5.04 -14.28 9.76
C GLU A 254 -4.67 -13.24 8.69
N ALA A 255 -5.67 -12.56 8.12
CA ALA A 255 -5.45 -11.52 7.11
C ALA A 255 -4.68 -10.35 7.73
N VAL A 256 -5.12 -9.83 8.89
CA VAL A 256 -4.46 -8.72 9.58
C VAL A 256 -3.08 -9.13 10.10
N GLU A 257 -2.91 -10.35 10.62
CA GLU A 257 -1.60 -10.85 11.07
C GLU A 257 -0.59 -10.94 9.92
N ARG A 258 -1.03 -11.29 8.71
CA ARG A 258 -0.16 -11.28 7.52
C ARG A 258 0.31 -9.87 7.18
N VAL A 259 -0.58 -8.88 7.25
CA VAL A 259 -0.25 -7.48 7.04
C VAL A 259 0.70 -6.97 8.14
N ARG A 260 0.41 -7.28 9.41
CA ARG A 260 1.24 -6.96 10.57
C ARG A 260 2.68 -7.49 10.42
N ARG A 261 2.86 -8.75 9.99
CA ARG A 261 4.20 -9.30 9.73
C ARG A 261 4.95 -8.54 8.63
N SER A 262 4.26 -8.16 7.56
CA SER A 262 4.89 -7.34 6.52
C SER A 262 5.18 -5.91 7.00
N LEU A 263 4.34 -5.35 7.86
CA LEU A 263 4.57 -4.05 8.50
C LEU A 263 5.81 -4.09 9.40
N LEU A 264 5.96 -5.13 10.22
CA LEU A 264 7.15 -5.36 11.05
C LEU A 264 8.44 -5.43 10.22
N ALA A 265 8.39 -6.04 9.04
CA ALA A 265 9.54 -6.08 8.12
C ALA A 265 9.95 -4.69 7.59
N ASP A 266 9.02 -3.73 7.54
CA ASP A 266 9.30 -2.36 7.11
C ASP A 266 9.90 -1.49 8.25
N MET A 267 9.75 -1.90 9.51
CA MET A 267 10.12 -1.10 10.69
C MET A 267 11.56 -0.61 10.71
N PRO A 268 12.59 -1.40 10.32
CA PRO A 268 13.97 -0.90 10.30
C PRO A 268 14.15 0.36 9.44
N ARG A 269 13.41 0.47 8.33
CA ARG A 269 13.46 1.64 7.44
C ARG A 269 12.60 2.79 7.95
N ILE A 270 11.46 2.48 8.56
CA ILE A 270 10.57 3.49 9.14
C ILE A 270 11.25 4.19 10.32
N LEU A 271 11.98 3.43 11.14
CA LEU A 271 12.68 3.94 12.33
C LEU A 271 14.01 4.66 12.00
N ASP A 272 14.52 4.57 10.76
CA ASP A 272 15.74 5.25 10.35
C ASP A 272 15.56 6.78 10.29
N ALA A 273 16.11 7.47 11.29
CA ALA A 273 16.06 8.93 11.38
C ALA A 273 16.84 9.66 10.27
N ALA A 274 17.73 8.98 9.54
CA ALA A 274 18.45 9.58 8.42
C ALA A 274 17.54 9.84 7.20
N LEU A 275 16.40 9.15 7.12
CA LEU A 275 15.40 9.34 6.06
C LEU A 275 14.27 10.23 6.56
N SER A 276 13.96 11.30 5.83
CA SER A 276 12.73 12.06 6.11
C SER A 276 11.50 11.20 5.77
N PRO A 277 10.39 11.32 6.52
CA PRO A 277 9.15 10.61 6.22
C PRO A 277 8.68 10.86 4.79
N ARG A 278 8.67 12.11 4.31
CA ARG A 278 8.33 12.45 2.92
C ARG A 278 9.17 11.67 1.90
N LYS A 279 10.50 11.61 2.08
CA LYS A 279 11.37 10.83 1.17
C LYS A 279 11.05 9.33 1.21
N LEU A 280 10.76 8.78 2.39
CA LEU A 280 10.45 7.36 2.54
C LEU A 280 9.11 7.01 1.89
N PHE A 281 8.02 7.70 2.27
CA PHE A 281 6.67 7.28 1.91
C PHE A 281 6.19 7.80 0.55
N THR A 282 6.72 8.93 0.06
CA THR A 282 6.25 9.54 -1.20
C THR A 282 7.28 9.49 -2.34
N GLN A 283 8.54 9.17 -2.06
CA GLN A 283 9.62 9.20 -3.07
C GLN A 283 10.38 7.86 -3.19
N THR A 284 10.01 6.85 -2.42
CA THR A 284 10.64 5.53 -2.47
C THR A 284 9.67 4.49 -3.00
N ALA A 285 9.98 3.90 -4.16
CA ALA A 285 9.09 2.96 -4.85
C ALA A 285 8.60 1.79 -3.99
N ALA A 286 9.42 1.30 -3.07
CA ALA A 286 9.04 0.20 -2.18
C ALA A 286 8.00 0.58 -1.10
N PHE A 287 7.69 1.87 -0.92
CA PHE A 287 6.79 2.40 0.11
C PHE A 287 5.63 3.25 -0.45
N MET A 288 5.76 3.76 -1.68
CA MET A 288 4.68 4.51 -2.33
C MET A 288 3.40 3.68 -2.38
N GLY A 289 2.29 4.23 -1.88
CA GLY A 289 0.98 3.58 -1.86
C GLY A 289 0.80 2.46 -0.83
N ARG A 290 1.82 2.17 0.01
CA ARG A 290 1.73 1.10 1.03
C ARG A 290 1.09 1.53 2.34
N TYR A 291 0.94 2.83 2.55
CA TYR A 291 0.35 3.41 3.75
C TYR A 291 -0.70 4.41 3.31
N PHE A 292 -1.76 4.51 4.10
CA PHE A 292 -2.88 5.39 3.85
C PHE A 292 -2.77 6.67 4.70
N TRP A 293 -3.20 7.78 4.13
CA TRP A 293 -3.55 9.02 4.82
C TRP A 293 -4.59 9.76 3.99
N THR A 294 -5.43 10.55 4.64
CA THR A 294 -6.42 11.39 3.96
C THR A 294 -5.71 12.57 3.29
N GLU A 295 -6.01 12.82 2.01
CA GLU A 295 -5.49 13.98 1.31
C GLU A 295 -6.31 15.23 1.66
N ASP A 296 -5.80 16.04 2.58
CA ASP A 296 -6.33 17.36 2.90
C ASP A 296 -5.32 18.44 2.51
N ALA A 297 -5.45 18.94 1.29
CA ALA A 297 -4.58 19.98 0.76
C ALA A 297 -4.68 21.30 1.55
N LEU A 298 -5.84 21.58 2.17
CA LEU A 298 -6.03 22.78 2.99
C LEU A 298 -5.27 22.62 4.31
N ALA A 299 -5.34 21.45 4.96
CA ALA A 299 -4.58 21.17 6.17
C ALA A 299 -3.06 21.29 5.96
N GLU A 300 -2.53 20.82 4.82
CA GLU A 300 -1.11 21.00 4.47
C GLU A 300 -0.72 22.48 4.34
N VAL A 301 -1.54 23.29 3.65
CA VAL A 301 -1.30 24.73 3.49
C VAL A 301 -1.39 25.44 4.84
N ASP A 302 -2.43 25.19 5.62
CA ASP A 302 -2.64 25.74 6.96
C ASP A 302 -1.45 25.44 7.89
N HIS A 303 -0.95 24.20 7.85
CA HIS A 303 0.19 23.81 8.66
C HIS A 303 1.48 24.50 8.21
N HIS A 304 1.69 24.61 6.90
CA HIS A 304 2.82 25.35 6.34
C HIS A 304 2.78 26.82 6.78
N GLU A 305 1.62 27.49 6.70
CA GLU A 305 1.45 28.88 7.12
C GLU A 305 1.68 29.08 8.63
N ARG A 306 1.16 28.17 9.47
CA ARG A 306 1.38 28.21 10.93
C ARG A 306 2.85 28.01 11.26
N THR A 307 3.53 27.09 10.59
CA THR A 307 4.95 26.80 10.79
C THR A 307 5.82 27.96 10.33
N ALA A 308 5.54 28.52 9.15
CA ALA A 308 6.18 29.73 8.64
C ALA A 308 6.04 30.89 9.62
N SER A 309 4.82 31.12 10.12
CA SER A 309 4.53 32.14 11.12
C SER A 309 5.29 31.92 12.44
N ALA A 310 5.44 30.66 12.88
CA ALA A 310 6.17 30.32 14.09
C ALA A 310 7.67 30.58 13.96
N GLU A 311 8.31 30.17 12.84
CA GLU A 311 9.72 30.46 12.59
C GLU A 311 9.98 31.96 12.42
N TRP A 312 9.06 32.69 11.76
CA TRP A 312 9.11 34.15 11.71
C TRP A 312 9.09 34.76 13.11
N ARG A 313 8.06 34.48 13.91
CA ARG A 313 7.93 35.00 15.28
C ARG A 313 9.11 34.63 16.17
N LYS A 314 9.71 33.45 15.98
CA LYS A 314 10.89 33.01 16.73
C LYS A 314 12.14 33.79 16.36
N ALA A 315 12.34 34.12 15.08
CA ALA A 315 13.47 34.91 14.63
C ALA A 315 13.31 36.41 14.95
N THR A 316 12.10 36.94 14.80
CA THR A 316 11.79 38.37 15.00
C THR A 316 11.33 38.70 16.41
N LEU A 317 11.10 37.70 17.27
CA LEU A 317 10.47 37.86 18.60
C LEU A 317 9.14 38.64 18.54
N GLY A 318 8.43 38.57 17.41
CA GLY A 318 7.18 39.31 17.17
C GLY A 318 7.37 40.78 16.82
N GLN A 319 8.60 41.27 16.66
CA GLN A 319 8.87 42.64 16.26
C GLN A 319 8.42 42.90 14.82
N THR A 320 7.89 44.10 14.60
CA THR A 320 7.44 44.58 13.29
C THR A 320 8.17 45.84 12.83
N ASP A 321 8.95 46.47 13.71
CA ASP A 321 9.70 47.68 13.42
C ASP A 321 10.81 47.41 12.40
N GLU A 322 11.00 48.33 11.47
CA GLU A 322 11.91 48.15 10.32
C GLU A 322 13.36 47.95 10.76
N ASP A 323 13.83 48.71 11.75
CA ASP A 323 15.18 48.63 12.31
C ASP A 323 15.44 47.29 13.03
N ALA A 324 14.46 46.77 13.76
CA ALA A 324 14.53 45.47 14.42
C ALA A 324 14.56 44.33 13.38
N LEU A 325 13.76 44.44 12.31
CA LEU A 325 13.76 43.46 11.22
C LEU A 325 15.06 43.49 10.40
N LEU A 326 15.59 44.67 10.08
CA LEU A 326 16.90 44.84 9.44
C LEU A 326 18.02 44.24 10.30
N THR A 327 17.95 44.42 11.63
CA THR A 327 18.86 43.78 12.59
C THR A 327 18.83 42.25 12.46
N VAL A 328 17.62 41.65 12.37
CA VAL A 328 17.43 40.21 12.20
C VAL A 328 17.99 39.75 10.85
N PHE A 329 17.63 40.41 9.75
CA PHE A 329 18.06 40.06 8.40
C PHE A 329 19.58 40.14 8.26
N LEU A 330 20.20 41.17 8.84
CA LEU A 330 21.66 41.32 8.84
C LEU A 330 22.36 40.18 9.58
N HIS A 331 21.81 39.72 10.72
CA HIS A 331 22.34 38.55 11.43
C HIS A 331 22.25 37.28 10.59
N ILE A 332 21.10 37.05 9.93
CA ILE A 332 20.87 35.89 9.05
C ILE A 332 21.84 35.93 7.86
N ALA A 333 21.95 37.08 7.18
CA ALA A 333 22.85 37.28 6.05
C ALA A 333 24.33 37.14 6.43
N ALA A 334 24.70 37.43 7.69
CA ALA A 334 26.02 37.20 8.24
C ALA A 334 26.24 35.77 8.78
N GLY A 335 25.28 34.85 8.56
CA GLY A 335 25.35 33.46 9.04
C GLY A 335 25.42 33.37 10.58
N SER A 336 24.69 34.21 11.28
CA SER A 336 24.62 34.28 12.74
C SER A 336 23.21 34.00 13.23
N LYS A 337 23.06 33.62 14.51
CA LYS A 337 21.73 33.47 15.12
C LYS A 337 20.98 34.82 15.04
N PRO A 338 19.72 34.85 14.56
CA PRO A 338 18.94 36.09 14.46
C PRO A 338 18.76 36.75 15.82
N LYS A 339 18.84 38.07 15.83
CA LYS A 339 18.60 38.92 17.01
C LYS A 339 17.87 40.17 16.58
N THR A 340 16.96 40.64 17.43
CA THR A 340 16.19 41.87 17.24
C THR A 340 16.93 43.12 17.72
N SER A 341 18.01 42.95 18.46
CA SER A 341 18.89 44.05 18.90
C SER A 341 20.33 43.56 19.06
N MET A 342 21.27 44.51 19.02
CA MET A 342 22.68 44.25 19.26
C MET A 342 23.34 45.39 20.04
N SER A 343 24.41 45.09 20.77
CA SER A 343 25.23 46.14 21.40
C SER A 343 26.24 46.73 20.40
N ASP A 344 26.81 47.90 20.68
CA ASP A 344 27.92 48.46 19.88
C ASP A 344 29.08 47.47 19.69
N LYS A 345 29.44 46.72 20.74
CA LYS A 345 30.47 45.69 20.68
C LYS A 345 30.06 44.54 19.75
N SER A 346 28.79 44.15 19.80
CA SER A 346 28.23 43.10 18.92
C SER A 346 28.18 43.56 17.47
N ALA A 347 27.80 44.82 17.20
CA ALA A 347 27.79 45.42 15.87
C ALA A 347 29.21 45.46 15.27
N ALA A 348 30.20 45.94 16.03
CA ALA A 348 31.60 45.93 15.59
C ALA A 348 32.11 44.50 15.31
N THR A 349 31.68 43.52 16.10
CA THR A 349 32.02 42.10 15.89
C THR A 349 31.35 41.54 14.63
N LEU A 350 30.09 41.89 14.38
CA LEU A 350 29.35 41.47 13.20
C LEU A 350 29.97 42.04 11.92
N ILE A 351 30.39 43.31 11.92
CA ILE A 351 31.13 43.93 10.80
C ILE A 351 32.42 43.16 10.51
N ARG A 352 33.22 42.85 11.54
CA ARG A 352 34.46 42.07 11.37
C ARG A 352 34.18 40.67 10.82
N LYS A 353 33.10 40.03 11.28
CA LYS A 353 32.66 38.72 10.76
C LYS A 353 32.30 38.83 9.28
N ILE A 354 31.46 39.78 8.90
CA ILE A 354 31.05 40.02 7.51
C ILE A 354 32.27 40.24 6.61
N ARG A 355 33.26 41.02 7.04
CA ARG A 355 34.51 41.23 6.26
C ARG A 355 35.37 39.99 6.14
N LYS A 356 35.34 39.11 7.15
CA LYS A 356 36.11 37.87 7.17
C LYS A 356 35.45 36.74 6.37
N SER A 357 34.13 36.56 6.49
CA SER A 357 33.39 35.43 5.93
C SER A 357 32.51 35.78 4.73
N GLY A 358 32.36 37.07 4.42
CA GLY A 358 31.41 37.57 3.44
C GLY A 358 30.03 37.86 4.04
N LEU A 359 29.24 38.63 3.29
CA LEU A 359 27.81 38.83 3.49
C LEU A 359 27.06 37.94 2.50
N HIS A 360 26.03 37.23 2.96
CA HIS A 360 25.18 36.37 2.13
C HIS A 360 23.73 36.89 2.09
N PRO A 361 23.44 37.97 1.33
CA PRO A 361 22.11 38.58 1.24
C PRO A 361 20.97 37.60 0.99
N LYS A 362 21.25 36.57 0.18
CA LYS A 362 20.28 35.55 -0.22
C LYS A 362 19.73 34.75 0.95
N LEU A 363 20.50 34.53 2.02
CA LEU A 363 20.00 33.83 3.22
C LEU A 363 18.83 34.59 3.87
N ALA A 364 18.92 35.93 3.94
CA ALA A 364 17.84 36.75 4.47
C ALA A 364 16.67 36.85 3.49
N SER A 365 16.94 36.98 2.17
CA SER A 365 15.89 36.96 1.14
C SER A 365 15.09 35.64 1.15
N ASP A 366 15.77 34.50 1.24
CA ASP A 366 15.15 33.18 1.29
C ASP A 366 14.33 33.02 2.59
N PHE A 367 14.85 33.51 3.72
CA PHE A 367 14.12 33.54 4.99
C PHE A 367 12.83 34.37 4.91
N ILE A 368 12.89 35.58 4.32
CA ILE A 368 11.71 36.44 4.11
C ILE A 368 10.70 35.74 3.20
N ALA A 369 11.16 35.19 2.08
CA ALA A 369 10.28 34.50 1.13
C ALA A 369 9.56 33.30 1.76
N ALA A 370 10.27 32.53 2.60
CA ALA A 370 9.74 31.32 3.21
C ALA A 370 8.87 31.56 4.46
N HIS A 371 9.19 32.58 5.26
CA HIS A 371 8.62 32.71 6.61
C HIS A 371 7.84 34.00 6.86
N ALA A 372 8.05 35.06 6.08
CA ALA A 372 7.35 36.31 6.32
C ALA A 372 5.82 36.19 6.11
N PRO A 373 5.01 36.92 6.90
CA PRO A 373 3.58 37.03 6.68
C PRO A 373 3.28 37.43 5.24
N ALA A 374 2.36 36.71 4.58
CA ALA A 374 2.12 36.87 3.14
C ALA A 374 1.83 38.32 2.74
N ALA A 375 1.01 39.03 3.53
CA ALA A 375 0.64 40.43 3.27
C ALA A 375 1.80 41.43 3.36
N LEU A 376 2.90 41.10 4.05
CA LEU A 376 4.04 42.00 4.27
C LEU A 376 5.33 41.51 3.58
N ARG A 377 5.27 40.34 2.94
CA ARG A 377 6.45 39.67 2.37
C ARG A 377 7.16 40.54 1.33
N GLU A 378 6.41 41.15 0.42
CA GLU A 378 6.98 42.04 -0.60
C GLU A 378 7.59 43.30 0.02
N SER A 379 6.89 43.90 0.99
CA SER A 379 7.39 45.08 1.71
C SER A 379 8.69 44.79 2.47
N TYR A 380 8.80 43.64 3.14
CA TYR A 380 10.03 43.25 3.84
C TYR A 380 11.16 42.85 2.90
N ALA A 381 10.84 42.23 1.76
CA ALA A 381 11.83 41.97 0.72
C ALA A 381 12.39 43.27 0.14
N GLU A 382 11.53 44.26 -0.08
CA GLU A 382 11.91 45.59 -0.54
C GLU A 382 12.72 46.37 0.51
N LEU A 383 12.31 46.34 1.78
CA LEU A 383 13.05 46.93 2.90
C LEU A 383 14.49 46.39 2.95
N TRP A 384 14.64 45.06 2.87
CA TRP A 384 15.95 44.42 2.85
C TRP A 384 16.78 44.82 1.63
N ARG A 385 16.14 44.87 0.45
CA ARG A 385 16.79 45.27 -0.81
C ARG A 385 17.31 46.71 -0.74
N LEU A 386 16.50 47.65 -0.23
CA LEU A 386 16.86 49.07 -0.10
C LEU A 386 18.01 49.25 0.89
N PHE A 387 17.95 48.61 2.06
CA PHE A 387 19.04 48.64 3.03
C PHE A 387 20.37 48.17 2.41
N LEU A 388 20.35 47.07 1.65
CA LEU A 388 21.56 46.51 1.03
C LEU A 388 22.24 47.45 0.04
N GLN A 389 21.49 48.32 -0.66
CA GLN A 389 22.06 49.25 -1.64
C GLN A 389 23.12 50.17 -1.01
N GLU A 390 22.88 50.60 0.22
CA GLU A 390 23.83 51.44 0.98
C GLU A 390 24.73 50.59 1.88
N ALA A 391 24.19 49.55 2.51
CA ALA A 391 24.90 48.80 3.53
C ALA A 391 26.00 47.90 2.99
N GLN A 392 25.74 47.20 1.88
CA GLN A 392 26.68 46.21 1.34
C GLN A 392 28.06 46.81 0.98
N PRO A 393 28.18 47.95 0.26
CA PRO A 393 29.50 48.51 -0.05
C PRO A 393 30.24 48.96 1.21
N LEU A 394 29.55 49.51 2.22
CA LEU A 394 30.16 49.97 3.47
C LEU A 394 30.61 48.81 4.37
N LEU A 395 29.79 47.77 4.49
CA LEU A 395 30.06 46.60 5.34
C LEU A 395 31.24 45.77 4.80
N LEU A 396 31.37 45.66 3.48
CA LEU A 396 32.43 44.90 2.81
C LEU A 396 33.70 45.70 2.53
N SER A 397 33.67 47.03 2.67
CA SER A 397 34.83 47.89 2.42
C SER A 397 35.99 47.61 3.38
N ASP A 398 37.21 47.67 2.84
CA ASP A 398 38.48 47.57 3.53
C ASP A 398 39.17 48.93 3.78
N ALA A 399 38.51 50.05 3.41
CA ALA A 399 39.07 51.40 3.58
C ALA A 399 39.27 51.76 5.06
N VAL A 400 40.22 52.64 5.37
CA VAL A 400 40.63 52.97 6.75
C VAL A 400 39.49 53.53 7.61
N THR A 401 38.59 54.34 7.05
CA THR A 401 37.42 54.90 7.76
C THR A 401 36.19 53.98 7.74
N SER A 402 36.19 52.95 6.87
CA SER A 402 35.01 52.12 6.57
C SER A 402 34.39 51.45 7.80
N HIS A 403 35.19 51.17 8.84
CA HIS A 403 34.68 50.53 10.05
C HIS A 403 33.76 51.46 10.84
N ASN A 404 34.13 52.73 10.96
CA ASN A 404 33.32 53.74 11.65
C ASN A 404 32.10 54.11 10.81
N ASP A 405 32.25 54.18 9.49
CA ASP A 405 31.15 54.45 8.56
C ASP A 405 30.11 53.32 8.58
N ALA A 406 30.56 52.06 8.57
CA ALA A 406 29.70 50.90 8.74
C ALA A 406 29.00 50.87 10.11
N LEU A 407 29.71 51.24 11.19
CA LEU A 407 29.10 51.31 12.52
C LEU A 407 28.06 52.43 12.63
N ALA A 408 28.32 53.59 12.01
CA ALA A 408 27.38 54.70 11.96
C ALA A 408 26.11 54.32 11.19
N LEU A 409 26.26 53.61 10.06
CA LEU A 409 25.13 53.06 9.32
C LEU A 409 24.32 52.09 10.19
N LEU A 410 24.96 51.13 10.86
CA LEU A 410 24.24 50.18 11.70
C LEU A 410 23.52 50.87 12.86
N ARG A 411 24.05 51.96 13.42
CA ARG A 411 23.35 52.74 14.43
C ARG A 411 22.14 53.52 13.90
N ARG A 412 22.13 53.83 12.60
CA ARG A 412 21.04 54.55 11.93
C ARG A 412 19.91 53.61 11.53
N GLU A 413 20.25 52.43 11.01
CA GLU A 413 19.34 51.51 10.33
C GLU A 413 19.00 50.24 11.14
N CYS A 414 19.70 49.99 12.25
CA CYS A 414 19.50 48.80 13.08
C CYS A 414 19.39 49.18 14.56
N VAL A 415 18.86 48.26 15.37
CA VAL A 415 18.71 48.44 16.81
C VAL A 415 20.05 48.19 17.50
N VAL A 416 20.89 49.23 17.56
CA VAL A 416 22.16 49.23 18.28
C VAL A 416 21.98 49.90 19.64
N VAL A 417 21.92 49.10 20.70
CA VAL A 417 21.72 49.59 22.06
C VAL A 417 23.08 49.97 22.66
N ALA A 418 23.19 51.19 23.19
CA ALA A 418 24.33 51.60 23.98
C ALA A 418 24.46 50.68 25.22
N ALA A 419 25.68 50.33 25.61
CA ALA A 419 25.87 49.56 26.82
C ALA A 419 25.23 50.32 27.99
N ALA A 420 24.36 49.66 28.77
CA ALA A 420 23.92 50.19 30.05
C ALA A 420 25.18 50.48 30.88
N ALA A 421 25.36 51.75 31.26
CA ALA A 421 26.49 52.22 32.03
C ALA A 421 26.53 51.59 33.43
#